data_AF-A0A957Y512-F1
#
_entry.id   AF-A0A957Y512-F1
#
_cell.length_a   1.000
_cell.length_b   1.000
_cell.length_c   1.000
_cell.angle_alpha   90.00
_cell.angle_beta   90.00
_cell.angle_gamma   90.00
#
_symmetry.space_group_name_H-M   'P 1'
#
loop_
_entity.id
_entity.type
_entity.pdbx_description
1 polymer ?
#
loop_
_entity_poly.entity_id
_entity_poly.type
_entity_poly.pdbx_seq_one_letter_code
_entity_poly.pdbx_strand_id
1 'polypeptide(L)'
;MSRVMSLPDFRLLFAGSTMSSLGDQFALVATPWLVLQLTGDPLALGIVLALEGLPRAIFMLLGGAVTDRFSPRLVMLVSDLIRLLLTSLMVVAVFTGTVQMWMVYAFALGFGLVAGFAVPAANSIVP
;
A
#
# COMPACT_ATOMS: atom_id res chain seq x y z
N MET A 1 22.40 -5.56 16.62
CA MET A 1 22.00 -5.29 15.23
C MET A 1 22.84 -6.02 14.19
N SER A 2 24.18 -6.02 14.25
CA SER A 2 25.04 -6.64 13.21
C SER A 2 24.86 -8.16 13.00
N ARG A 3 24.48 -8.91 14.06
CA ARG A 3 24.21 -10.37 13.97
C ARG A 3 22.87 -10.76 13.35
N VAL A 4 21.91 -9.84 13.26
CA VAL A 4 20.58 -10.14 12.65
C VAL A 4 20.64 -9.89 11.14
N MET A 5 21.39 -8.87 10.73
CA MET A 5 21.70 -8.57 9.33
C MET A 5 22.58 -9.63 8.64
N SER A 6 23.15 -10.58 9.36
CA SER A 6 23.87 -11.70 8.73
C SER A 6 22.94 -12.82 8.25
N LEU A 7 21.67 -12.83 8.66
CA LEU A 7 20.69 -13.82 8.19
C LEU A 7 20.15 -13.40 6.80
N PRO A 8 20.30 -14.24 5.76
CA PRO A 8 19.92 -13.87 4.39
C PRO A 8 18.42 -13.56 4.25
N ASP A 9 17.56 -14.32 4.92
CA ASP A 9 16.11 -14.09 4.90
C ASP A 9 15.73 -12.76 5.57
N PHE A 10 16.39 -12.41 6.68
CA PHE A 10 16.18 -11.14 7.36
C PHE A 10 16.62 -9.96 6.49
N ARG A 11 17.75 -10.07 5.77
CA ARG A 11 18.22 -9.01 4.86
C ARG A 11 17.22 -8.75 3.74
N LEU A 12 16.67 -9.81 3.15
CA LEU A 12 15.66 -9.70 2.08
C LEU A 12 14.38 -9.05 2.60
N LEU A 13 13.88 -9.50 3.76
CA LEU A 13 12.73 -8.89 4.41
C LEU A 13 12.99 -7.41 4.74
N PHE A 14 14.13 -7.09 5.33
CA PHE A 14 14.48 -5.73 5.71
C PHE A 14 14.54 -4.80 4.50
N ALA A 15 15.23 -5.20 3.43
CA ALA A 15 15.35 -4.41 2.21
C ALA A 15 13.99 -4.22 1.52
N GLY A 16 13.21 -5.31 1.39
CA GLY A 16 11.87 -5.27 0.79
C GLY A 16 10.92 -4.36 1.58
N SER A 17 10.78 -4.59 2.89
CA SER A 17 9.90 -3.80 3.75
C SER A 17 10.28 -2.33 3.81
N THR A 18 11.58 -2.02 3.79
CA THR A 18 12.06 -0.63 3.73
C THR A 18 11.66 0.03 2.42
N MET A 19 11.85 -0.67 1.28
CA MET A 19 11.47 -0.16 -0.03
C MET A 19 9.96 0.06 -0.15
N SER A 20 9.15 -0.91 0.29
CA SER A 20 7.68 -0.80 0.32
C SER A 20 7.22 0.36 1.19
N SER A 21 7.83 0.53 2.37
CA SER A 21 7.52 1.63 3.30
C SER A 21 7.89 3.00 2.72
N LEU A 22 8.98 3.10 1.97
CA LEU A 22 9.32 4.33 1.25
C LEU A 22 8.29 4.63 0.16
N GLY A 23 7.84 3.61 -0.57
CA GLY A 23 6.75 3.73 -1.55
C GLY A 23 5.45 4.26 -0.93
N ASP A 24 5.11 3.81 0.28
CA ASP A 24 3.96 4.33 1.04
C ASP A 24 4.07 5.83 1.32
N GLN A 25 5.25 6.29 1.73
CA GLN A 25 5.46 7.71 2.02
C GLN A 25 5.35 8.57 0.76
N PHE A 26 5.81 8.07 -0.39
CA PHE A 26 5.60 8.76 -1.66
C PHE A 26 4.13 8.81 -2.04
N ALA A 27 3.39 7.70 -1.94
CA ALA A 27 1.95 7.67 -2.23
C ALA A 27 1.15 8.63 -1.33
N LEU A 28 1.51 8.71 -0.05
CA LEU A 28 0.89 9.60 0.93
C LEU A 28 0.94 11.08 0.54
N VAL A 29 1.95 11.50 -0.24
CA VAL A 29 2.08 12.89 -0.71
C VAL A 29 1.63 13.02 -2.17
N ALA A 30 2.02 12.08 -3.03
CA ALA A 30 1.77 12.13 -4.47
C ALA A 30 0.29 11.98 -4.81
N THR A 31 -0.44 11.09 -4.13
CA THR A 31 -1.86 10.85 -4.43
C THR A 31 -2.70 12.10 -4.11
N PRO A 32 -2.63 12.70 -2.91
CA PRO A 32 -3.33 13.97 -2.64
C PRO A 32 -2.96 15.09 -3.60
N TRP A 33 -1.67 15.21 -3.91
CA TRP A 33 -1.19 16.23 -4.83
C TRP A 33 -1.76 16.06 -6.24
N LEU A 34 -1.79 14.83 -6.75
CA LEU A 34 -2.37 14.50 -8.05
C LEU A 34 -3.85 14.84 -8.12
N VAL A 35 -4.62 14.54 -7.06
CA VAL A 35 -6.04 14.91 -7.00
C VAL A 35 -6.22 16.42 -7.12
N LEU A 36 -5.47 17.19 -6.35
CA LEU A 36 -5.53 18.65 -6.40
C LEU A 36 -5.12 19.21 -7.77
N GLN A 37 -4.13 18.61 -8.44
CA GLN A 37 -3.77 19.00 -9.81
C GLN A 37 -4.87 18.68 -10.83
N LEU A 38 -5.59 17.57 -10.67
CA LEU A 38 -6.63 17.15 -11.61
C LEU A 38 -7.95 17.88 -11.42
N THR A 39 -8.32 18.21 -10.18
CA THR A 39 -9.67 18.73 -9.88
C THR A 39 -9.66 20.11 -9.20
N GLY A 40 -8.63 20.43 -8.41
CA GLY A 40 -8.64 21.58 -7.50
C GLY A 40 -9.72 21.51 -6.41
N ASP A 41 -10.42 20.37 -6.26
CA ASP A 41 -11.60 20.22 -5.42
C ASP A 41 -11.25 19.51 -4.09
N PRO A 42 -11.41 20.18 -2.94
CA PRO A 42 -11.22 19.58 -1.61
C PRO A 42 -12.14 18.38 -1.33
N LEU A 43 -13.35 18.33 -1.89
CA LEU A 43 -14.25 17.19 -1.68
C LEU A 43 -13.73 15.93 -2.38
N ALA A 44 -13.28 16.06 -3.63
CA ALA A 44 -12.64 14.96 -4.36
C ALA A 44 -11.42 14.41 -3.61
N LEU A 45 -10.60 15.29 -3.03
CA LEU A 45 -9.48 14.89 -2.17
C LEU A 45 -9.95 14.13 -0.93
N GLY A 46 -10.97 14.65 -0.22
CA GLY A 46 -11.55 14.00 0.95
C GLY A 46 -12.07 12.60 0.66
N ILE A 47 -12.71 12.40 -0.50
CA ILE A 47 -13.19 11.09 -0.96
C ILE A 47 -12.02 10.12 -1.19
N VAL A 48 -10.94 10.56 -1.86
CA VAL A 48 -9.75 9.72 -2.08
C VAL A 48 -9.13 9.30 -0.74
N LEU A 49 -8.95 10.23 0.19
CA LEU A 49 -8.42 9.91 1.53
C LEU A 49 -9.33 8.94 2.29
N ALA A 50 -10.65 9.09 2.17
CA ALA A 50 -11.61 8.16 2.76
C ALA A 50 -11.54 6.76 2.13
N LEU A 51 -11.35 6.66 0.81
CA LEU A 51 -11.19 5.39 0.10
C LEU A 51 -9.86 4.70 0.41
N GLU A 52 -8.79 5.42 0.73
CA GLU A 52 -7.56 4.80 1.24
C GLU A 52 -7.71 4.39 2.72
N GLY A 53 -8.30 5.25 3.55
CA GLY A 53 -8.33 5.09 5.00
C GLY A 53 -9.38 4.12 5.52
N LEU A 54 -10.63 4.22 5.06
CA LEU A 54 -11.74 3.44 5.61
C LEU A 54 -11.61 1.94 5.33
N PRO A 55 -11.35 1.50 4.07
CA PRO A 55 -11.16 0.08 3.81
C PRO A 55 -9.97 -0.46 4.58
N ARG A 56 -8.86 0.29 4.63
CA ARG A 56 -7.70 -0.10 5.43
C ARG A 56 -8.07 -0.33 6.89
N ALA A 57 -8.79 0.59 7.52
CA ALA A 57 -9.20 0.47 8.92
C ALA A 57 -10.11 -0.75 9.16
N ILE A 58 -11.11 -0.96 8.28
CA ILE A 58 -12.04 -2.09 8.36
C ILE A 58 -11.29 -3.42 8.20
N PHE A 59 -10.46 -3.52 7.16
CA PHE A 59 -9.75 -4.76 6.84
C PHE A 59 -8.56 -5.01 7.74
N MET A 60 -8.01 -4.02 8.44
CA MET A 60 -7.00 -4.25 9.46
C MET A 60 -7.55 -5.05 10.64
N LEU A 61 -8.81 -4.84 11.03
CA LEU A 61 -9.48 -5.63 12.07
C LEU A 61 -9.70 -7.09 11.64
N LEU A 62 -10.02 -7.31 10.37
CA LEU A 62 -10.20 -8.65 9.80
C LEU A 62 -8.87 -9.31 9.43
N GLY A 63 -7.86 -8.51 9.11
CA GLY A 63 -6.57 -8.92 8.58
C GLY A 63 -5.82 -9.80 9.55
N GLY A 64 -5.92 -9.53 10.87
CA GLY A 64 -5.32 -10.35 11.93
C GLY A 64 -5.73 -11.82 11.82
N ALA A 65 -7.04 -12.10 11.75
CA ALA A 65 -7.56 -13.46 11.63
C ALA A 65 -7.16 -14.16 10.30
N VAL A 66 -6.96 -13.38 9.23
CA VAL A 66 -6.47 -13.89 7.95
C VAL A 66 -4.98 -14.25 8.04
N THR A 67 -4.16 -13.40 8.66
CA THR A 67 -2.73 -13.69 8.90
C THR A 67 -2.48 -14.82 9.87
N ASP A 68 -3.43 -15.14 10.74
CA ASP A 68 -3.32 -16.32 11.61
C ASP A 68 -3.61 -17.62 10.84
N ARG A 69 -4.41 -17.55 9.76
CA ARG A 69 -4.75 -18.69 8.91
C ARG A 69 -3.78 -18.94 7.77
N PHE A 70 -3.18 -17.89 7.22
CA PHE A 70 -2.22 -17.96 6.11
C PHE A 70 -0.82 -17.60 6.58
N SER A 71 0.23 -18.07 5.93
CA SER A 71 1.60 -17.68 6.31
C SER A 71 1.78 -16.16 6.16
N PRO A 72 2.26 -15.42 7.19
CA PRO A 72 2.48 -13.98 7.12
C PRO A 72 3.33 -13.55 5.91
N ARG A 73 4.34 -14.35 5.56
CA ARG A 73 5.20 -14.14 4.39
C ARG A 73 4.41 -14.07 3.08
N LEU A 74 3.45 -14.97 2.88
CA LEU A 74 2.63 -15.02 1.67
C LEU A 74 1.69 -13.83 1.60
N VAL A 75 1.08 -13.45 2.73
CA VAL A 75 0.21 -12.26 2.81
C VAL A 75 0.99 -11.00 2.45
N MET A 76 2.20 -10.83 3.00
CA MET A 76 3.07 -9.69 2.65
C MET A 76 3.44 -9.69 1.16
N LEU A 77 3.91 -10.81 0.62
CA LEU A 77 4.32 -10.91 -0.78
C LEU A 77 3.17 -10.58 -1.73
N VAL A 78 1.99 -11.17 -1.51
CA VAL A 78 0.81 -10.92 -2.35
C VAL A 78 0.38 -9.46 -2.25
N SER A 79 0.38 -8.89 -1.04
CA SER A 79 0.03 -7.48 -0.83
C SER A 79 0.99 -6.55 -1.56
N ASP A 80 2.29 -6.78 -1.45
CA ASP A 80 3.31 -5.98 -2.14
C ASP A 80 3.22 -6.11 -3.66
N LEU A 81 2.91 -7.30 -4.19
CA LEU A 81 2.70 -7.51 -5.63
C LEU A 81 1.47 -6.75 -6.14
N ILE A 82 0.35 -6.77 -5.40
CA ILE A 82 -0.85 -6.03 -5.78
C ILE A 82 -0.57 -4.52 -5.73
N ARG A 83 0.10 -4.04 -4.67
CA ARG A 83 0.48 -2.62 -4.55
C ARG A 83 1.41 -2.20 -5.67
N LEU A 84 2.39 -3.02 -6.02
CA LEU A 84 3.30 -2.77 -7.15
C LEU A 84 2.52 -2.63 -8.46
N LEU A 85 1.56 -3.53 -8.72
CA LEU A 85 0.71 -3.47 -9.90
C LEU A 85 -0.13 -2.19 -9.94
N LEU A 86 -0.84 -1.88 -8.85
CA LEU A 86 -1.69 -0.68 -8.74
C LEU A 86 -0.88 0.60 -8.97
N THR A 87 0.27 0.71 -8.30
CA THR A 87 1.16 1.87 -8.43
C THR A 87 1.74 1.96 -9.84
N SER A 88 2.14 0.85 -10.45
CA SER A 88 2.67 0.84 -11.82
C SER A 88 1.63 1.31 -12.84
N LEU A 89 0.38 0.87 -12.71
CA LEU A 89 -0.73 1.31 -13.57
C LEU A 89 -0.99 2.81 -13.40
N MET A 90 -0.98 3.31 -12.16
CA MET A 90 -1.15 4.74 -11.89
C MET A 90 0.00 5.57 -12.49
N VAL A 91 1.24 5.13 -12.27
CA VAL A 91 2.44 5.75 -12.82
C VAL A 91 2.35 5.83 -14.34
N VAL A 92 2.03 4.73 -15.02
CA VAL A 92 1.85 4.72 -16.48
C VAL A 92 0.78 5.72 -16.91
N ALA A 93 -0.40 5.72 -16.28
CA ALA A 93 -1.50 6.63 -16.62
C ALA A 93 -1.13 8.11 -16.44
N VAL A 94 -0.36 8.43 -15.40
CA VAL A 94 0.15 9.79 -15.15
C VAL A 94 1.19 10.17 -16.22
N PHE A 95 2.14 9.30 -16.53
CA PHE A 95 3.18 9.57 -17.53
C PHE A 95 2.62 9.71 -18.96
N THR A 96 1.57 8.97 -19.31
CA THR A 96 0.91 9.08 -20.61
C THR A 96 -0.11 10.22 -20.67
N GLY A 97 -0.35 10.93 -19.56
CA GLY A 97 -1.36 11.99 -19.48
C GLY A 97 -2.80 11.49 -19.65
N THR A 98 -3.03 10.18 -19.49
CA THR A 98 -4.36 9.56 -19.62
C THR A 98 -5.07 9.38 -18.27
N VAL A 99 -4.47 9.87 -17.19
CA VAL A 99 -5.01 9.74 -15.84
C VAL A 99 -6.36 10.44 -15.72
N GLN A 100 -7.33 9.74 -15.13
CA GLN A 100 -8.68 10.22 -14.89
C GLN A 100 -9.07 9.99 -13.43
N MET A 101 -9.98 10.82 -12.90
CA MET A 101 -10.33 10.78 -11.48
C MET A 101 -10.86 9.42 -11.01
N TRP A 102 -11.60 8.70 -11.86
CA TRP A 102 -12.09 7.35 -11.52
C TRP A 102 -10.94 6.35 -11.33
N MET A 103 -9.82 6.51 -12.04
CA MET A 103 -8.63 5.68 -11.85
C MET A 103 -8.00 5.94 -10.49
N VAL A 104 -7.98 7.21 -10.05
CA VAL A 104 -7.49 7.60 -8.73
C VAL A 104 -8.38 7.04 -7.63
N TYR A 105 -9.70 7.09 -7.79
CA TYR A 105 -10.63 6.43 -6.84
C TYR A 105 -10.44 4.91 -6.78
N ALA A 106 -10.27 4.25 -7.93
CA ALA A 106 -10.04 2.80 -7.98
C ALA A 106 -8.70 2.42 -7.33
N PHE A 107 -7.65 3.20 -7.58
CA PHE A 107 -6.36 3.05 -6.92
C PHE A 107 -6.46 3.23 -5.41
N ALA A 108 -7.07 4.31 -4.94
CA ALA A 108 -7.24 4.62 -3.53
C ALA A 108 -7.95 3.48 -2.77
N LEU A 109 -9.07 3.01 -3.33
CA LEU A 109 -9.83 1.89 -2.78
C LEU A 109 -9.00 0.60 -2.74
N GLY A 110 -8.37 0.24 -3.86
CA GLY A 110 -7.55 -0.97 -3.97
C GLY A 110 -6.35 -0.94 -3.02
N PHE A 111 -5.67 0.21 -2.93
CA PHE A 111 -4.52 0.42 -2.07
C PHE A 111 -4.91 0.32 -0.59
N GLY A 112 -6.02 0.95 -0.20
CA GLY A 112 -6.57 0.87 1.15
C GLY A 112 -6.94 -0.57 1.55
N LEU A 113 -7.63 -1.31 0.67
CA LEU A 113 -7.99 -2.71 0.90
C LEU A 113 -6.76 -3.59 1.15
N VAL A 114 -5.73 -3.47 0.31
CA VAL A 114 -4.51 -4.26 0.43
C VAL A 114 -3.71 -3.89 1.67
N ALA A 115 -3.63 -2.60 1.99
CA ALA A 115 -2.93 -2.11 3.19
C ALA A 115 -3.53 -2.67 4.49
N GLY A 116 -4.83 -2.97 4.53
CA GLY A 116 -5.48 -3.60 5.67
C GLY A 116 -4.90 -4.97 6.03
N PHE A 117 -4.45 -5.75 5.05
CA PHE A 117 -3.88 -7.09 5.28
C PHE A 117 -2.37 -7.07 5.56
N ALA A 118 -1.65 -6.09 5.03
CA ALA A 118 -0.19 -6.01 5.12
C ALA A 118 0.32 -5.67 6.54
N VAL A 119 -0.39 -4.80 7.26
CA VAL A 119 0.01 -4.33 8.61
C VAL A 119 0.08 -5.46 9.66
N PRO A 120 -0.95 -6.32 9.83
CA PRO A 120 -0.85 -7.43 10.80
C PRO A 120 0.21 -8.46 10.40
N ALA A 121 0.41 -8.70 9.10
CA ALA A 121 1.38 -9.66 8.60
C ALA A 121 2.83 -9.26 8.94
N ALA A 122 3.15 -7.97 8.80
CA ALA A 122 4.46 -7.42 9.12
C ALA A 122 4.82 -7.54 10.60
N ASN A 123 3.84 -7.46 11.50
CA ASN A 123 4.06 -7.58 12.94
C ASN A 123 4.28 -9.03 13.39
N SER A 124 3.76 -10.02 12.66
CA SER A 124 3.86 -11.44 13.01
C SER A 124 5.10 -12.15 12.44
N ILE A 125 5.82 -11.53 11.50
CA ILE A 125 6.97 -12.17 10.82
C ILE A 125 8.32 -11.91 11.51
N VAL A 126 8.37 -10.94 12.42
CA VAL A 126 9.57 -10.64 13.20
C VAL A 126 9.63 -11.62 14.40
N PRO A 127 10.72 -12.39 14.58
CA PRO A 127 10.87 -13.32 15.70
C PRO A 127 10.95 -12.65 17.06
#